data_AF-A0A3M6TDT2-F1
#
_entry.id   AF-A0A3M6TDT2-F1
#
_cell.length_a   1.000
_cell.length_b   1.000
_cell.length_c   1.000
_cell.angle_alpha   90.00
_cell.angle_beta   90.00
_cell.angle_gamma   90.00
#
_symmetry.space_group_name_H-M   'P 1'
#
loop_
_entity.id
_entity.type
_entity.pdbx_description
1 polymer ?
#
loop_
_entity_poly.entity_id
_entity_poly.type
_entity_poly.pdbx_seq_one_letter_code
_entity_poly.pdbx_strand_id
1 'polypeptide(L)'
;MKLSLSQRNDFDLVLCIPEPSRGPEEISSSAVSSAKFNITWLGLSREVANGMIINYEVRLGVVENCTEIKSSYDSTFNTTSTYVIVTGLSLCTKYEVSVRGYTAVGPGPYSNPVMVQTLAVVWSKETPSSPSFSANSDEGGISVKVTLPRFPGNARFFQVIIITYSSNYTGAVNPSERFTTQDMMTYEEAHKSAIPAAYVAFQFGGNDFDKYREFVVGDGAESSGKERSKRSSGDQFYYNKPLQPNTNYKMFLRAFDSEVF
;
A
#
# COMPACT_ATOMS: atom_id res chain seq x y z
N MET A 1 51.68 -52.29 -49.44
CA MET A 1 50.38 -52.26 -48.72
C MET A 1 50.67 -52.11 -47.22
N LYS A 2 50.39 -50.94 -46.64
CA LYS A 2 50.28 -50.77 -45.18
C LYS A 2 49.36 -49.58 -44.93
N LEU A 3 48.18 -49.88 -44.39
CA LEU A 3 47.21 -48.92 -43.87
C LEU A 3 47.71 -48.42 -42.50
N SER A 4 47.61 -47.12 -42.22
CA SER A 4 47.41 -46.66 -40.83
C SER A 4 46.46 -45.47 -40.80
N LEU A 5 45.30 -45.70 -40.18
CA LEU A 5 44.34 -44.71 -39.71
C LEU A 5 44.80 -44.12 -38.36
N SER A 6 44.37 -42.88 -38.06
CA SER A 6 43.76 -42.43 -36.79
C SER A 6 44.04 -40.92 -36.60
N GLN A 7 43.08 -40.04 -36.89
CA GLN A 7 42.08 -39.48 -35.95
C GLN A 7 42.67 -38.67 -34.79
N ARG A 8 42.46 -37.35 -34.82
CA ARG A 8 41.38 -36.68 -34.05
C ARG A 8 41.39 -35.18 -34.35
N ASN A 9 40.32 -34.68 -34.97
CA ASN A 9 39.92 -33.29 -34.83
C ASN A 9 39.10 -33.22 -33.54
N ASP A 10 39.73 -32.88 -32.41
CA ASP A 10 39.00 -32.39 -31.24
C ASP A 10 38.61 -30.95 -31.51
N PHE A 11 37.41 -30.76 -32.07
CA PHE A 11 36.69 -29.50 -31.89
C PHE A 11 36.12 -29.53 -30.49
N ASP A 12 36.88 -29.00 -29.53
CA ASP A 12 36.39 -28.70 -28.20
C ASP A 12 35.36 -27.56 -28.35
N LEU A 13 34.10 -27.93 -28.58
CA LEU A 13 32.98 -27.00 -28.53
C LEU A 13 32.77 -26.62 -27.08
N VAL A 14 33.51 -25.60 -26.62
CA VAL A 14 33.15 -24.86 -25.42
C VAL A 14 31.81 -24.20 -25.70
N LEU A 15 30.72 -24.89 -25.33
CA LEU A 15 29.39 -24.30 -25.26
C LEU A 15 29.44 -23.25 -24.16
N CYS A 16 29.62 -21.99 -24.54
CA CYS A 16 29.38 -20.86 -23.67
C CYS A 16 27.88 -20.83 -23.40
N ILE A 17 27.43 -21.55 -22.37
CA ILE A 17 26.03 -21.58 -21.97
C ILE A 17 25.65 -20.15 -21.60
N PRO A 18 24.69 -19.51 -22.28
CA PRO A 18 24.34 -18.13 -22.00
C PRO A 18 23.56 -18.00 -20.68
N GLU A 19 23.60 -16.82 -20.07
CA GLU A 19 22.72 -16.45 -18.96
C GLU A 19 21.24 -16.50 -19.41
N PRO A 20 20.26 -16.50 -18.48
CA PRO A 20 18.85 -16.41 -18.86
C PRO A 20 18.62 -15.18 -19.75
N SER A 21 17.96 -15.37 -20.89
CA SER A 21 17.76 -14.30 -21.86
C SER A 21 16.55 -13.39 -21.54
N ARG A 22 15.66 -13.82 -20.63
CA ARG A 22 14.46 -13.09 -20.20
C ARG A 22 14.25 -13.20 -18.69
N GLY A 23 13.60 -12.20 -18.12
CA GLY A 23 13.15 -12.21 -16.73
C GLY A 23 11.84 -12.99 -16.55
N PRO A 24 11.46 -13.35 -15.31
CA PRO A 24 10.19 -14.01 -15.02
C PRO A 24 8.96 -13.19 -15.44
N GLU A 25 7.88 -13.90 -15.76
CA GLU A 25 6.62 -13.31 -16.22
C GLU A 25 5.48 -13.59 -15.25
N GLU A 26 4.34 -12.94 -15.49
CA GLU A 26 3.13 -13.04 -14.66
C GLU A 26 3.39 -12.80 -13.18
N ILE A 27 4.13 -11.72 -12.89
CA ILE A 27 4.35 -11.32 -11.50
C ILE A 27 3.04 -10.88 -10.91
N SER A 28 2.65 -11.53 -9.83
CA SER A 28 1.49 -11.22 -9.03
C SER A 28 1.89 -10.92 -7.59
N SER A 29 1.08 -10.10 -6.93
CA SER A 29 1.30 -9.70 -5.54
C SER A 29 0.01 -9.81 -4.76
N SER A 30 0.11 -10.27 -3.52
CA SER A 30 -1.03 -10.36 -2.60
C SER A 30 -0.60 -9.96 -1.19
N ALA A 31 -1.43 -9.16 -0.52
CA ALA A 31 -1.16 -8.75 0.85
C ALA A 31 -1.37 -9.94 1.80
N VAL A 32 -0.35 -10.29 2.57
CA VAL A 32 -0.43 -11.27 3.66
C VAL A 32 -0.78 -10.56 4.97
N SER A 33 -0.23 -9.36 5.18
CA SER A 33 -0.58 -8.44 6.28
C SER A 33 -0.23 -7.00 5.89
N SER A 34 -0.46 -6.02 6.78
CA SER A 34 -0.20 -4.59 6.50
C SER A 34 1.24 -4.28 6.07
N ALA A 35 2.22 -5.04 6.57
CA ALA A 35 3.66 -4.88 6.27
C ALA A 35 4.27 -6.13 5.59
N LYS A 36 3.45 -7.03 5.02
CA LYS A 36 3.93 -8.27 4.38
C LYS A 36 3.18 -8.58 3.10
N PHE A 37 3.92 -8.86 2.04
CA PHE A 37 3.37 -9.24 0.74
C PHE A 37 3.94 -10.56 0.26
N ASN A 38 3.09 -11.39 -0.34
CA ASN A 38 3.50 -12.55 -1.09
C ASN A 38 3.60 -12.16 -2.56
N ILE A 39 4.80 -12.30 -3.13
CA ILE A 39 5.11 -12.04 -4.53
C ILE A 39 5.32 -13.38 -5.21
N THR A 40 4.63 -13.62 -6.31
CA THR A 40 4.65 -14.89 -7.06
C THR A 40 4.89 -14.61 -8.54
N TRP A 41 5.54 -15.53 -9.25
CA TRP A 41 5.81 -15.43 -10.69
C TRP A 41 5.81 -16.81 -11.35
N LEU A 42 5.80 -16.82 -12.68
CA LEU A 42 6.05 -18.05 -13.45
C LEU A 42 7.54 -18.36 -13.53
N GLY A 43 7.87 -19.64 -13.36
CA GLY A 43 9.22 -20.15 -13.57
C GLY A 43 9.69 -19.95 -15.01
N LEU A 44 11.00 -19.78 -15.21
CA LEU A 44 11.58 -19.63 -16.54
C LEU A 44 11.62 -20.99 -17.23
N SER A 45 11.12 -21.09 -18.47
CA SER A 45 11.25 -22.32 -19.26
C SER A 45 12.71 -22.57 -19.62
N ARG A 46 13.07 -23.84 -19.90
CA ARG A 46 14.45 -24.22 -20.23
C ARG A 46 15.01 -23.47 -21.44
N GLU A 47 14.14 -23.10 -22.39
CA GLU A 47 14.48 -22.38 -23.62
C GLU A 47 14.98 -20.96 -23.36
N VAL A 48 14.47 -20.32 -22.31
CA VAL A 48 14.80 -18.94 -21.94
C VAL A 48 15.78 -18.87 -20.78
N ALA A 49 15.75 -19.87 -19.89
CA ALA A 49 16.67 -19.98 -18.78
C ALA A 49 18.10 -20.26 -19.25
N ASN A 50 18.27 -20.87 -20.43
CA ASN A 50 19.56 -21.28 -20.98
C ASN A 50 20.38 -22.11 -19.98
N GLY A 51 19.71 -22.89 -19.13
CA GLY A 51 20.34 -23.57 -18.01
C GLY A 51 19.35 -23.93 -16.92
N MET A 52 19.85 -24.46 -15.81
CA MET A 52 19.05 -24.70 -14.60
C MET A 52 19.01 -23.41 -13.77
N ILE A 53 17.80 -22.95 -13.44
CA ILE A 53 17.63 -21.85 -12.49
C ILE A 53 18.00 -22.34 -11.09
N ILE A 54 18.96 -21.67 -10.46
CA ILE A 54 19.46 -22.00 -9.12
C ILE A 54 18.88 -21.09 -8.04
N ASN A 55 18.45 -19.87 -8.40
CA ASN A 55 17.90 -18.89 -7.49
C ASN A 55 17.11 -17.82 -8.27
N TYR A 56 16.21 -17.13 -7.57
CA TYR A 56 15.60 -15.88 -7.99
C TYR A 56 15.99 -14.77 -7.04
N GLU A 57 16.16 -13.57 -7.58
CA GLU A 57 16.32 -12.34 -6.81
C GLU A 57 15.15 -11.40 -7.10
N VAL A 58 14.52 -10.92 -6.04
CA VAL A 58 13.45 -9.94 -6.07
C VAL A 58 14.00 -8.61 -5.59
N ARG A 59 13.98 -7.60 -6.45
CA ARG A 59 14.29 -6.21 -6.11
C ARG A 59 13.00 -5.47 -5.74
N LEU A 60 13.08 -4.70 -4.67
CA LEU A 60 12.00 -3.89 -4.15
C LEU A 60 12.48 -2.46 -3.94
N GLY A 61 12.02 -1.53 -4.77
CA GLY A 61 12.36 -0.11 -4.69
C GLY A 61 11.18 0.74 -4.21
N VAL A 62 11.43 1.75 -3.38
CA VAL A 62 10.39 2.71 -2.96
C VAL A 62 10.15 3.74 -4.07
N VAL A 63 8.91 3.82 -4.57
CA VAL A 63 8.49 4.80 -5.61
C VAL A 63 7.92 6.05 -4.98
N GLU A 64 7.03 5.85 -4.01
CA GLU A 64 6.29 6.88 -3.32
C GLU A 64 6.03 6.38 -1.90
N ASN A 65 6.22 7.22 -0.91
CA ASN A 65 5.72 6.97 0.42
C ASN A 65 4.81 8.15 0.79
N CYS A 66 3.91 7.98 1.75
CA CYS A 66 2.99 9.04 2.18
C CYS A 66 3.69 10.16 2.96
N THR A 67 4.99 10.35 2.71
CA THR A 67 5.87 11.24 3.44
C THR A 67 6.67 12.03 2.41
N GLU A 68 6.92 13.31 2.63
CA GLU A 68 7.61 14.15 1.62
C GLU A 68 9.08 13.74 1.36
N ILE A 69 9.59 12.72 2.07
CA ILE A 69 10.96 12.24 1.98
C ILE A 69 10.98 10.99 1.10
N LYS A 70 11.40 11.15 -0.15
CA LYS A 70 11.80 10.04 -1.02
C LYS A 70 12.99 9.32 -0.38
N SER A 71 12.72 8.30 0.44
CA SER A 71 13.76 7.37 0.87
C SER A 71 14.02 6.41 -0.28
N SER A 72 15.12 6.64 -1.00
CA SER A 72 15.68 5.70 -1.97
C SER A 72 16.19 4.47 -1.22
N TYR A 73 15.29 3.55 -0.89
CA TYR A 73 15.63 2.27 -0.28
C TYR A 73 15.31 1.17 -1.29
N ASP A 74 16.37 0.48 -1.72
CA ASP A 74 16.29 -0.73 -2.53
C ASP A 74 16.59 -1.92 -1.61
N SER A 75 15.62 -2.82 -1.48
CA SER A 75 15.81 -4.13 -0.84
C SER A 75 15.90 -5.23 -1.87
N THR A 76 16.70 -6.26 -1.58
CA THR A 76 16.75 -7.48 -2.38
C THR A 76 16.44 -8.71 -1.54
N PHE A 77 15.66 -9.63 -2.11
CA PHE A 77 15.27 -10.89 -1.48
C PHE A 77 15.59 -12.05 -2.41
N ASN A 78 16.21 -13.10 -1.87
CA ASN A 78 16.57 -14.29 -2.64
C ASN A 78 15.69 -15.48 -2.27
N THR A 79 15.34 -16.30 -3.26
CA THR A 79 14.53 -17.50 -3.07
C THR A 79 14.79 -18.52 -4.18
N THR A 80 14.81 -19.80 -3.83
CA THR A 80 14.88 -20.91 -4.80
C THR A 80 13.50 -21.29 -5.35
N SER A 81 12.43 -20.74 -4.77
CA SER A 81 11.05 -20.98 -5.19
C SER A 81 10.56 -19.90 -6.16
N THR A 82 9.43 -20.12 -6.82
CA THR A 82 8.78 -19.12 -7.68
C THR A 82 7.86 -18.16 -6.89
N TYR A 83 8.18 -17.97 -5.61
CA TYR A 83 7.51 -17.02 -4.73
C TYR A 83 8.43 -16.57 -3.59
N VAL A 84 8.15 -15.39 -3.03
CA VAL A 84 8.78 -14.89 -1.81
C VAL A 84 7.77 -14.11 -0.96
N ILE A 85 7.87 -14.26 0.37
CA ILE A 85 7.16 -13.41 1.32
C ILE A 85 8.11 -12.30 1.74
N VAL A 86 7.83 -11.08 1.27
CA VAL A 86 8.56 -9.87 1.65
C VAL A 86 7.97 -9.34 2.96
N THR A 87 8.83 -8.99 3.91
CA THR A 87 8.46 -8.52 5.25
C THR A 87 9.22 -7.27 5.64
N GLY A 88 8.73 -6.51 6.63
CA GLY A 88 9.37 -5.26 7.07
C GLY A 88 9.17 -4.13 6.05
N LEU A 89 7.99 -4.12 5.43
CA LEU A 89 7.62 -3.07 4.49
C LEU A 89 7.03 -1.90 5.26
N SER A 90 7.56 -0.72 5.00
CA SER A 90 7.01 0.54 5.49
C SER A 90 5.56 0.68 5.04
N LEU A 91 4.71 1.11 5.97
CA LEU A 91 3.28 1.28 5.73
C LEU A 91 3.03 2.51 4.83
N CYS A 92 1.89 2.53 4.12
CA CYS A 92 1.54 3.61 3.19
C CYS A 92 2.67 3.92 2.20
N THR A 93 3.28 2.88 1.67
CA THR A 93 4.41 3.00 0.75
C THR A 93 4.11 2.20 -0.50
N LYS A 94 4.32 2.84 -1.65
CA LYS A 94 4.28 2.26 -2.97
C LYS A 94 5.67 1.75 -3.32
N TYR A 95 5.74 0.46 -3.55
CA TYR A 95 6.93 -0.26 -3.96
C TYR A 95 6.83 -0.65 -5.43
N GLU A 96 7.95 -0.53 -6.13
CA GLU A 96 8.19 -1.14 -7.42
C GLU A 96 8.93 -2.47 -7.21
N VAL A 97 8.39 -3.54 -7.78
CA VAL A 97 8.90 -4.90 -7.60
C VAL A 97 9.30 -5.50 -8.94
N SER A 98 10.53 -6.00 -9.02
CA SER A 98 11.06 -6.67 -10.20
C SER A 98 11.79 -7.94 -9.80
N VAL A 99 11.69 -8.99 -10.61
CA VAL A 99 12.31 -10.30 -10.32
C VAL A 99 13.28 -10.68 -11.43
N ARG A 100 14.39 -11.34 -11.10
CA ARG A 100 15.29 -11.97 -12.08
C ARG A 100 15.68 -13.39 -11.65
N GLY A 101 15.96 -14.24 -12.63
CA GLY A 101 16.46 -15.61 -12.40
C GLY A 101 17.98 -15.69 -12.51
N TYR A 102 18.60 -16.65 -11.81
CA TYR A 102 20.02 -16.94 -11.85
C TYR A 102 20.28 -18.36 -12.34
N THR A 103 21.31 -18.51 -13.17
CA THR A 103 21.93 -19.82 -13.45
C THR A 103 23.33 -19.86 -12.83
N ALA A 104 24.02 -21.00 -12.99
CA ALA A 104 25.42 -21.11 -12.61
C ALA A 104 26.34 -20.15 -13.40
N VAL A 105 25.89 -19.65 -14.55
CA VAL A 105 26.63 -18.71 -15.39
C VAL A 105 26.45 -17.28 -14.88
N GLY A 106 25.24 -16.92 -14.46
CA GLY A 106 24.96 -15.60 -13.91
C GLY A 106 23.49 -15.21 -13.91
N PRO A 107 23.18 -13.93 -13.61
CA PRO A 107 21.83 -13.40 -13.58
C PRO A 107 21.27 -13.12 -14.98
N GLY A 108 20.00 -13.43 -15.18
CA GLY A 108 19.22 -12.89 -16.30
C GLY A 108 18.78 -11.43 -16.07
N PRO A 109 18.10 -10.84 -17.05
CA PRO A 109 17.50 -9.53 -16.90
C PRO A 109 16.32 -9.57 -15.91
N TYR A 110 15.99 -8.40 -15.35
CA TYR A 110 14.78 -8.22 -14.56
C TYR A 110 13.53 -8.30 -15.42
N SER A 111 12.44 -8.75 -14.81
CA SER A 111 11.08 -8.65 -15.32
C SER A 111 10.63 -7.20 -15.52
N ASN A 112 9.48 -7.03 -16.17
CA ASN A 112 8.73 -5.78 -16.07
C ASN A 112 8.34 -5.51 -14.59
N PRO A 113 8.43 -4.26 -14.13
CA PRO A 113 8.10 -3.92 -12.75
C PRO A 113 6.59 -4.02 -12.48
N VAL A 114 6.23 -4.47 -11.27
CA VAL A 114 4.86 -4.39 -10.74
C VAL A 114 4.80 -3.48 -9.52
N MET A 115 3.67 -2.79 -9.35
CA MET A 115 3.49 -1.84 -8.26
C MET A 115 2.72 -2.49 -7.10
N VAL A 116 3.28 -2.39 -5.90
CA VAL A 116 2.69 -2.92 -4.65
C VAL A 116 2.50 -1.78 -3.67
N GLN A 117 1.32 -1.68 -3.05
CA GLN A 117 1.02 -0.64 -2.08
C GLN A 117 0.75 -1.26 -0.71
N THR A 118 1.54 -0.90 0.30
CA THR A 118 1.23 -1.27 1.69
C THR A 118 0.11 -0.41 2.25
N LEU A 119 -0.77 -1.05 3.03
CA LEU A 119 -1.82 -0.37 3.79
C LEU A 119 -1.27 0.11 5.12
N ALA A 120 -1.91 1.13 5.69
CA ALA A 120 -1.67 1.49 7.08
C ALA A 120 -2.38 0.55 8.05
N VAL A 121 -2.05 0.65 9.33
CA VAL A 121 -2.75 -0.08 10.39
C VAL A 121 -4.00 0.70 10.79
N VAL A 122 -5.17 0.05 10.76
CA VAL A 122 -6.39 0.61 11.36
C VAL A 122 -6.22 0.55 12.88
N TRP A 123 -6.13 1.71 13.52
CA TRP A 123 -6.05 1.81 14.97
C TRP A 123 -7.36 2.36 15.52
N SER A 124 -8.39 1.51 15.52
CA SER A 124 -9.62 1.73 16.29
C SER A 124 -10.26 0.38 16.60
N LYS A 125 -9.49 -0.51 17.26
CA LYS A 125 -10.08 -1.72 17.86
C LYS A 125 -10.95 -1.38 19.08
N GLU A 126 -10.68 -0.23 19.70
CA GLU A 126 -11.49 0.32 20.78
C GLU A 126 -12.44 1.38 20.24
N THR A 127 -13.71 1.30 20.63
CA THR A 127 -14.74 2.26 20.22
C THR A 127 -14.42 3.59 20.90
N PRO A 128 -14.33 4.73 20.17
CA PRO A 128 -14.27 6.04 20.79
C PRO A 128 -15.38 6.20 21.83
N SER A 129 -15.15 6.99 22.88
CA SER A 129 -16.21 7.30 23.84
C SER A 129 -17.43 7.83 23.10
N SER A 130 -18.64 7.51 23.57
CA SER A 130 -19.89 7.92 22.93
C SER A 130 -19.84 9.40 22.53
N PRO A 131 -19.95 9.73 21.22
CA PRO A 131 -19.79 11.09 20.74
C PRO A 131 -20.81 12.03 21.37
N SER A 132 -20.41 13.25 21.68
CA SER A 132 -21.34 14.32 22.07
C SER A 132 -21.66 15.18 20.85
N PHE A 133 -22.94 15.21 20.47
CA PHE A 133 -23.43 15.96 19.31
C PHE A 133 -23.69 17.43 19.68
N SER A 134 -23.30 18.35 18.80
CA SER A 134 -23.71 19.74 18.84
C SER A 134 -24.30 20.14 17.49
N ALA A 135 -25.55 20.64 17.50
CA ALA A 135 -26.14 21.28 16.34
C ALA A 135 -25.85 22.78 16.42
N ASN A 136 -25.14 23.33 15.44
CA ASN A 136 -24.94 24.78 15.36
C ASN A 136 -26.23 25.41 14.81
N SER A 137 -26.83 26.31 15.59
CA SER A 137 -28.14 26.92 15.31
C SER A 137 -28.13 27.93 14.16
N ASP A 138 -26.97 28.40 13.73
CA ASP A 138 -26.83 29.44 12.70
C ASP A 138 -26.13 28.85 11.46
N GLU A 139 -26.92 28.31 10.52
CA GLU A 139 -26.58 27.81 9.17
C GLU A 139 -25.43 26.77 9.03
N GLY A 140 -24.76 26.37 10.10
CA GLY A 140 -23.49 25.64 10.07
C GLY A 140 -23.57 24.14 10.36
N GLY A 141 -24.46 23.39 9.69
CA GLY A 141 -24.55 21.92 9.71
C GLY A 141 -24.41 21.20 11.07
N ILE A 142 -24.13 19.89 11.05
CA ILE A 142 -23.98 19.07 12.27
C ILE A 142 -22.49 18.86 12.57
N SER A 143 -22.10 19.01 13.84
CA SER A 143 -20.76 18.68 14.30
C SER A 143 -20.78 17.77 15.53
N VAL A 144 -19.69 17.05 15.74
CA VAL A 144 -19.59 16.02 16.77
C VAL A 144 -18.23 16.09 17.44
N LYS A 145 -18.23 16.29 18.76
CA LYS A 145 -17.00 16.17 19.55
C LYS A 145 -16.73 14.70 19.86
N VAL A 146 -15.49 14.28 19.57
CA VAL A 146 -15.02 12.91 19.75
C VAL A 146 -13.79 12.91 20.65
N THR A 147 -13.74 11.94 21.56
CA THR A 147 -12.56 11.66 22.39
C THR A 147 -12.01 10.28 22.06
N LEU A 148 -10.72 10.23 21.72
CA LEU A 148 -10.02 9.00 21.41
C LEU A 148 -9.52 8.29 22.68
N PRO A 149 -9.49 6.95 22.69
CA PRO A 149 -8.75 6.19 23.69
C PRO A 149 -7.25 6.53 23.62
N ARG A 150 -6.47 6.13 24.63
CA ARG A 150 -5.01 6.32 24.58
C ARG A 150 -4.41 5.37 23.55
N PHE A 151 -3.46 5.87 22.76
CA PHE A 151 -2.68 5.04 21.84
C PHE A 151 -1.45 4.46 22.55
N PRO A 152 -1.32 3.13 22.68
CA PRO A 152 -0.19 2.51 23.36
C PRO A 152 1.08 2.38 22.48
N GLY A 153 1.04 2.83 21.22
CA GLY A 153 2.12 2.66 20.24
C GLY A 153 2.80 3.97 19.86
N ASN A 154 3.76 3.87 18.94
CA ASN A 154 4.27 5.01 18.21
C ASN A 154 3.63 5.03 16.82
N ALA A 155 3.32 6.22 16.33
CA ALA A 155 2.81 6.42 14.99
C ALA A 155 3.48 7.67 14.44
N ARG A 156 3.75 7.67 13.14
CA ARG A 156 4.24 8.84 12.43
C ARG A 156 3.13 9.87 12.21
N PHE A 157 1.94 9.39 11.84
CA PHE A 157 0.75 10.22 11.68
C PHE A 157 -0.52 9.38 11.80
N PHE A 158 -1.65 10.06 11.96
CA PHE A 158 -2.98 9.48 12.05
C PHE A 158 -3.92 10.11 11.04
N GLN A 159 -4.83 9.30 10.48
CA GLN A 159 -5.95 9.77 9.67
C GLN A 159 -7.27 9.45 10.36
N VAL A 160 -8.14 10.46 10.44
CA VAL A 160 -9.54 10.29 10.85
C VAL A 160 -10.37 10.00 9.61
N ILE A 161 -10.93 8.80 9.53
CA ILE A 161 -11.73 8.34 8.40
C ILE A 161 -13.18 8.23 8.84
N ILE A 162 -14.06 8.74 7.97
CA ILE A 162 -15.51 8.69 8.15
C ILE A 162 -16.09 7.87 7.02
N ILE A 163 -16.90 6.87 7.39
CA ILE A 163 -17.78 6.13 6.49
C ILE A 163 -19.16 6.77 6.62
N THR A 164 -19.70 7.23 5.49
CA THR A 164 -21.03 7.82 5.39
C THR A 164 -21.95 6.91 4.58
N TYR A 165 -23.21 6.81 5.01
CA TYR A 165 -24.25 6.04 4.32
C TYR A 165 -25.64 6.60 4.68
N SER A 166 -26.61 6.46 3.76
CA SER A 166 -27.98 6.94 3.98
C SER A 166 -28.60 6.31 5.23
N SER A 167 -29.45 7.07 5.94
CA SER A 167 -30.25 6.54 7.06
C SER A 167 -31.10 5.32 6.68
N ASN A 168 -31.52 5.23 5.42
CA ASN A 168 -32.36 4.16 4.89
C ASN A 168 -31.55 3.00 4.30
N TYR A 169 -30.22 3.02 4.37
CA TYR A 169 -29.38 1.97 3.82
C TYR A 169 -29.49 0.69 4.66
N THR A 170 -29.88 -0.42 4.02
CA THR A 170 -30.11 -1.72 4.67
C THR A 170 -29.04 -2.77 4.36
N GLY A 171 -28.05 -2.44 3.53
CA GLY A 171 -26.98 -3.35 3.14
C GLY A 171 -25.88 -3.49 4.19
N ALA A 172 -24.89 -4.33 3.90
CA ALA A 172 -23.71 -4.48 4.74
C ALA A 172 -22.73 -3.30 4.54
N VAL A 173 -22.30 -2.68 5.64
CA VAL A 173 -21.23 -1.69 5.63
C VAL A 173 -19.90 -2.41 5.76
N ASN A 174 -18.98 -2.20 4.81
CA ASN A 174 -17.66 -2.80 4.84
C ASN A 174 -16.94 -2.51 6.17
N PRO A 175 -16.19 -3.48 6.72
CA PRO A 175 -15.40 -3.26 7.93
C PRO A 175 -14.26 -2.28 7.64
N SER A 176 -13.88 -1.48 8.65
CA SER A 176 -12.87 -0.41 8.54
C SER A 176 -11.52 -0.87 7.97
N GLU A 177 -11.16 -2.14 8.20
CA GLU A 177 -9.93 -2.79 7.73
C GLU A 177 -9.87 -2.98 6.21
N ARG A 178 -11.01 -2.96 5.52
CA ARG A 178 -11.10 -3.22 4.08
C ARG A 178 -10.96 -1.97 3.22
N PHE A 179 -11.05 -0.77 3.79
CA PHE A 179 -10.90 0.47 3.02
C PHE A 179 -9.42 0.72 2.73
N THR A 180 -9.03 0.71 1.47
CA THR A 180 -7.69 1.14 1.04
C THR A 180 -7.68 2.65 0.79
N THR A 181 -6.52 3.26 0.54
CA THR A 181 -6.42 4.66 0.11
C THR A 181 -7.09 4.89 -1.25
N GLN A 182 -7.18 3.86 -2.09
CA GLN A 182 -7.83 3.93 -3.41
C GLN A 182 -9.36 3.92 -3.33
N ASP A 183 -9.91 3.39 -2.22
CA ASP A 183 -11.35 3.35 -1.95
C ASP A 183 -11.87 4.64 -1.29
N MET A 184 -10.97 5.57 -0.95
CA MET A 184 -11.31 6.86 -0.34
C MET A 184 -11.90 7.80 -1.39
N MET A 185 -13.08 8.33 -1.09
CA MET A 185 -13.75 9.35 -1.89
C MET A 185 -13.51 10.75 -1.31
N THR A 186 -13.79 11.79 -2.10
CA THR A 186 -13.91 13.14 -1.53
C THR A 186 -15.16 13.24 -0.65
N TYR A 187 -15.21 14.23 0.25
CA TYR A 187 -16.39 14.50 1.07
C TYR A 187 -17.67 14.61 0.21
N GLU A 188 -17.60 15.34 -0.91
CA GLU A 188 -18.76 15.57 -1.79
C GLU A 188 -19.20 14.30 -2.51
N GLU A 189 -18.26 13.49 -2.99
CA GLU A 189 -18.55 12.21 -3.64
C GLU A 189 -19.14 11.22 -2.64
N ALA A 190 -18.60 11.16 -1.41
CA ALA A 190 -19.07 10.25 -0.38
C ALA A 190 -20.53 10.53 0.02
N HIS A 191 -20.93 11.79 0.13
CA HIS A 191 -22.31 12.18 0.44
C HIS A 191 -23.29 12.03 -0.75
N LYS A 192 -22.77 11.90 -1.98
CA LYS A 192 -23.57 11.58 -3.18
C LYS A 192 -23.65 10.08 -3.46
N SER A 193 -22.87 9.27 -2.74
CA SER A 193 -22.78 7.83 -2.97
C SER A 193 -24.06 7.10 -2.56
N ALA A 194 -24.53 6.19 -3.41
CA ALA A 194 -25.66 5.30 -3.11
C ALA A 194 -25.28 4.14 -2.17
N ILE A 195 -23.98 3.88 -2.01
CA ILE A 195 -23.42 2.84 -1.14
C ILE A 195 -22.54 3.48 -0.06
N PRO A 196 -22.25 2.76 1.05
CA PRO A 196 -21.35 3.27 2.09
C PRO A 196 -20.00 3.68 1.50
N ALA A 197 -19.63 4.94 1.71
CA ALA A 197 -18.43 5.54 1.15
C ALA A 197 -17.57 6.11 2.27
N ALA A 198 -16.25 5.94 2.15
CA ALA A 198 -15.29 6.45 3.13
C ALA A 198 -14.59 7.70 2.59
N TYR A 199 -14.35 8.68 3.46
CA TYR A 199 -13.50 9.84 3.18
C TYR A 199 -12.64 10.16 4.40
N VAL A 200 -11.52 10.84 4.16
CA VAL A 200 -10.64 11.31 5.24
C VAL A 200 -11.06 12.72 5.66
N ALA A 201 -11.40 12.88 6.94
CA ALA A 201 -11.88 14.15 7.50
C ALA A 201 -10.71 15.10 7.82
N PHE A 202 -9.68 14.58 8.49
CA PHE A 202 -8.42 15.29 8.74
C PHE A 202 -7.28 14.30 9.08
N GLN A 203 -6.05 14.80 9.06
CA GLN A 203 -4.83 14.07 9.38
C GLN A 203 -3.97 14.90 10.33
N PHE A 204 -3.28 14.24 11.26
CA PHE A 204 -2.35 14.90 12.19
C PHE A 204 -1.10 14.05 12.43
N GLY A 205 0.00 14.71 12.84
CA GLY A 205 1.26 14.05 13.15
C GLY A 205 1.15 13.20 14.43
N GLY A 206 1.94 12.14 14.52
CA GLY A 206 1.86 11.25 15.68
C GLY A 206 2.26 11.90 17.00
N ASN A 207 3.21 12.83 16.94
CA ASN A 207 3.61 13.67 18.07
C ASN A 207 2.47 14.58 18.56
N ASP A 208 1.46 14.83 17.72
CA ASP A 208 0.30 15.63 18.06
C ASP A 208 -0.87 14.79 18.60
N PHE A 209 -0.68 13.49 18.88
CA PHE A 209 -1.76 12.63 19.34
C PHE A 209 -2.46 13.14 20.59
N ASP A 210 -1.71 13.58 21.60
CA ASP A 210 -2.31 14.12 22.82
C ASP A 210 -3.04 15.45 22.58
N LYS A 211 -2.57 16.25 21.63
CA LYS A 211 -3.24 17.50 21.19
C LYS A 211 -4.57 17.19 20.51
N TYR A 212 -4.62 16.17 19.65
CA TYR A 212 -5.80 15.76 18.89
C TYR A 212 -6.53 14.57 19.51
N ARG A 213 -6.33 14.31 20.80
CA ARG A 213 -7.08 13.28 21.52
C ARG A 213 -8.56 13.63 21.64
N GLU A 214 -8.87 14.93 21.70
CA GLU A 214 -10.21 15.47 21.57
C GLU A 214 -10.27 16.35 20.32
N PHE A 215 -11.25 16.10 19.46
CA PHE A 215 -11.46 16.88 18.24
C PHE A 215 -12.93 16.94 17.87
N VAL A 216 -13.27 17.87 16.98
CA VAL A 216 -14.61 18.03 16.46
C VAL A 216 -14.64 17.63 14.99
N VAL A 217 -15.59 16.77 14.65
CA VAL A 217 -15.91 16.39 13.27
C VAL A 217 -17.04 17.29 12.79
N GLY A 218 -16.91 17.88 11.61
CA GLY A 218 -17.97 18.64 10.96
C GLY A 218 -18.04 20.13 11.32
N ASP A 219 -17.03 20.70 11.96
CA ASP A 219 -16.96 22.13 12.25
C ASP A 219 -16.16 22.94 11.21
N GLY A 220 -15.59 22.28 10.20
CA GLY A 220 -14.71 22.90 9.21
C GLY A 220 -13.29 23.17 9.72
N ALA A 221 -13.03 23.03 11.02
CA ALA A 221 -11.71 23.18 11.62
C ALA A 221 -10.80 22.01 11.20
N GLU A 222 -9.49 22.23 11.23
CA GLU A 222 -8.48 21.23 10.83
C GLU A 222 -8.62 20.74 9.36
N SER A 223 -9.32 21.51 8.51
CA SER A 223 -9.40 21.25 7.06
C SER A 223 -8.26 21.91 6.28
N SER A 224 -7.72 21.21 5.28
CA SER A 224 -6.76 21.79 4.35
C SER A 224 -7.53 22.37 3.15
N GLY A 225 -7.75 23.69 3.15
CA GLY A 225 -8.72 24.36 2.26
C GLY A 225 -8.35 24.53 0.77
N LYS A 226 -7.93 23.50 0.01
CA LYS A 226 -7.77 23.63 -1.46
C LYS A 226 -8.44 22.51 -2.25
N GLU A 227 -9.36 22.91 -3.13
CA GLU A 227 -10.14 21.99 -3.98
C GLU A 227 -9.22 21.21 -4.93
N ARG A 228 -9.59 19.95 -5.17
CA ARG A 228 -8.87 19.01 -6.03
C ARG A 228 -8.81 19.52 -7.48
N SER A 229 -7.71 20.16 -7.87
CA SER A 229 -7.34 20.28 -9.27
C SER A 229 -6.78 18.93 -9.75
N LYS A 230 -7.42 18.35 -10.77
CA LYS A 230 -7.14 17.00 -11.32
C LYS A 230 -5.73 16.81 -11.91
N ARG A 231 -4.80 17.75 -11.71
CA ARG A 231 -3.44 17.78 -12.29
C ARG A 231 -2.31 18.06 -11.30
N SER A 232 -2.56 18.23 -10.00
CA SER A 232 -1.49 18.52 -9.04
C SER A 232 -1.04 17.27 -8.29
N SER A 233 0.24 16.95 -8.47
CA SER A 233 1.11 16.17 -7.60
C SER A 233 0.73 16.24 -6.11
N GLY A 234 0.52 15.08 -5.49
CA GLY A 234 0.95 14.76 -4.12
C GLY A 234 0.21 15.36 -2.91
N ASP A 235 -0.44 16.51 -3.01
CA ASP A 235 -1.07 17.13 -1.84
C ASP A 235 -2.41 16.47 -1.52
N GLN A 236 -2.46 15.70 -0.43
CA GLN A 236 -3.68 15.04 0.02
C GLN A 236 -4.53 16.02 0.85
N PHE A 237 -5.57 16.58 0.23
CA PHE A 237 -6.45 17.56 0.87
C PHE A 237 -7.57 16.88 1.67
N TYR A 238 -7.69 17.23 2.95
CA TYR A 238 -8.67 16.71 3.91
C TYR A 238 -9.76 17.75 4.21
N TYR A 239 -11.01 17.29 4.29
CA TYR A 239 -12.17 18.16 4.42
C TYR A 239 -13.09 17.74 5.57
N ASN A 240 -12.92 18.43 6.70
CA ASN A 240 -13.78 18.31 7.87
C ASN A 240 -15.08 19.15 7.74
N LYS A 241 -15.77 19.06 6.59
CA LYS A 241 -17.01 19.81 6.33
C LYS A 241 -18.18 19.34 7.22
N PRO A 242 -19.21 20.18 7.44
CA PRO A 242 -20.34 19.84 8.29
C PRO A 242 -21.01 18.51 7.95
N LEU A 243 -21.40 17.76 8.97
CA LEU A 243 -22.15 16.52 8.76
C LEU A 243 -23.56 16.87 8.29
N GLN A 244 -24.12 15.99 7.45
CA GLN A 244 -25.41 16.17 6.80
C GLN A 244 -26.53 15.46 7.59
N PRO A 245 -27.74 16.03 7.62
CA PRO A 245 -28.90 15.36 8.22
C PRO A 245 -29.26 14.08 7.44
N ASN A 246 -30.07 13.20 8.07
CA ASN A 246 -30.54 11.93 7.46
C ASN A 246 -29.43 11.01 6.96
N THR A 247 -28.25 11.11 7.56
CA THR A 247 -27.05 10.37 7.16
C THR A 247 -26.48 9.68 8.39
N ASN A 248 -26.12 8.41 8.24
CA ASN A 248 -25.45 7.64 9.26
C ASN A 248 -23.93 7.73 9.04
N TYR A 249 -23.20 7.84 10.14
CA TYR A 249 -21.75 7.94 10.14
C TYR A 249 -21.12 6.84 10.99
N LYS A 250 -20.04 6.25 10.49
CA LYS A 250 -19.09 5.47 11.29
C LYS A 250 -17.73 6.11 11.15
N MET A 251 -16.96 6.13 12.22
CA MET A 251 -15.61 6.69 12.18
C MET A 251 -14.59 5.67 12.68
N PHE A 252 -13.37 5.80 12.18
CA PHE A 252 -12.23 5.09 12.71
C PHE A 252 -10.96 5.90 12.47
N LEU A 253 -10.01 5.73 13.37
CA LEU A 253 -8.65 6.23 13.24
C LEU A 253 -7.77 5.17 12.57
N ARG A 254 -6.90 5.65 11.70
CA ARG A 254 -5.88 4.85 11.05
C ARG A 254 -4.52 5.40 11.47
N ALA A 255 -3.69 4.54 12.05
CA ALA A 255 -2.34 4.87 12.48
C ALA A 255 -1.32 4.40 11.44
N PHE A 256 -0.35 5.25 11.17
CA PHE A 256 0.73 4.98 10.23
C PHE A 256 2.01 4.93 11.04
N ASP A 257 2.60 3.76 11.20
CA ASP A 257 3.80 3.59 12.01
C ASP A 257 5.02 4.30 11.38
N SER A 258 5.90 4.79 12.25
CA SER A 258 7.29 5.03 11.89
C SER A 258 8.04 3.73 12.16
N GLU A 259 8.38 2.96 11.14
CA GLU A 259 9.37 1.90 11.38
C GLU A 259 10.68 2.58 11.82
N VAL A 260 11.01 2.36 13.10
CA VAL A 260 12.34 2.52 13.66
C VAL A 260 13.13 1.32 13.16
N PHE A 261 14.16 1.59 12.35
CA PHE A 261 15.30 0.68 12.19
C PHE A 261 16.44 1.20 13.06
#